data_AF-W1I792-F1
#
_entry.id   AF-W1I792-F1
#
_cell.length_a   1.000
_cell.length_b   1.000
_cell.length_c   1.000
_cell.angle_alpha   90.00
_cell.angle_beta   90.00
_cell.angle_gamma   90.00
#
_symmetry.space_group_name_H-M   'P 1'
#
loop_
_entity.id
_entity.type
_entity.pdbx_description
1 polymer ?
#
loop_
_entity_poly.entity_id
_entity_poly.type
_entity_poly.pdbx_seq_one_letter_code
_entity_poly.pdbx_strand_id
1 'polypeptide(L)' 'LKSNDFYISEVYVNEGIRLKRLFPRAKGSGDMIKKRTSHIVLKLSMAKEIKEEIKEEIKAKKKEVNIHGTKI' A
#
# COMPACT_ATOMS: atom_id res chain seq x y z
N LEU A 1 -9.68 11.77 16.11
CA LEU A 1 -9.55 11.17 14.76
C LEU A 1 -10.90 10.59 14.37
N LYS A 2 -11.45 10.91 13.20
CA LYS A 2 -12.66 10.26 12.67
C LYS A 2 -12.26 9.28 11.57
N SER A 3 -12.99 8.17 11.47
CA SER A 3 -12.68 7.07 10.54
C SER A 3 -12.81 7.46 9.07
N ASN A 4 -13.68 8.44 8.76
CA ASN A 4 -13.93 8.89 7.38
C ASN A 4 -12.85 9.80 6.80
N ASP A 5 -11.87 10.23 7.61
CA ASP A 5 -10.82 11.16 7.16
C ASP A 5 -9.63 10.44 6.51
N PHE A 6 -9.60 9.10 6.60
CA PHE A 6 -8.53 8.25 6.09
C PHE A 6 -8.91 7.59 4.77
N TYR A 7 -7.91 7.42 3.92
CA TYR A 7 -8.02 6.64 2.69
C TYR A 7 -6.84 5.67 2.60
N ILE A 8 -7.00 4.63 1.78
CA ILE A 8 -5.97 3.62 1.55
C ILE A 8 -5.01 4.15 0.49
N SER A 9 -3.72 4.31 0.86
CA SER A 9 -2.67 4.74 -0.08
C SER A 9 -2.03 3.57 -0.80
N GLU A 10 -1.71 2.50 -0.08
CA GLU A 10 -1.01 1.33 -0.61
C GLU A 10 -1.58 0.03 -0.01
N VAL A 11 -1.69 -1.00 -0.85
CA VAL A 11 -2.10 -2.36 -0.44
C VAL A 11 -1.23 -3.37 -1.16
N TYR A 12 -0.63 -4.27 -0.39
CA TYR A 12 0.09 -5.41 -0.97
C TYR A 12 0.04 -6.63 -0.05
N VAL A 13 0.26 -7.80 -0.68
CA VAL A 13 0.22 -9.09 -0.03
C VAL A 13 1.56 -9.79 -0.24
N ASN A 14 2.23 -10.11 0.86
CA ASN A 14 3.50 -10.81 0.87
C ASN A 14 3.32 -12.30 1.20
N GLU A 15 4.31 -13.10 0.82
CA GLU A 15 4.35 -14.50 1.26
C GLU A 15 4.52 -14.59 2.77
N GLY A 16 3.78 -15.50 3.38
CA GLY A 16 3.93 -15.87 4.79
C GLY A 16 4.60 -17.22 4.96
N ILE A 17 4.65 -17.66 6.21
CA ILE A 17 5.21 -18.96 6.59
C ILE A 17 4.46 -20.10 5.91
N ARG A 18 5.22 -21.13 5.51
CA ARG A 18 4.66 -22.39 5.00
C ARG A 18 4.72 -23.45 6.09
N LEU A 19 3.57 -23.83 6.61
CA LEU A 19 3.46 -24.86 7.64
C LEU A 19 3.54 -26.25 7.01
N LYS A 20 4.46 -27.08 7.49
CA LYS A 20 4.63 -28.47 7.04
C LYS A 20 3.65 -29.39 7.78
N ARG A 21 2.95 -30.24 7.03
CA ARG A 21 2.09 -31.32 7.54
C ARG A 21 2.39 -32.60 6.78
N LEU A 22 2.36 -33.74 7.46
CA LEU A 22 2.50 -35.05 6.84
C LEU A 22 1.14 -35.50 6.30
N PHE A 23 1.11 -36.00 5.07
CA PHE A 23 -0.05 -36.67 4.49
C PHE A 23 0.27 -38.15 4.32
N PRO A 24 -0.32 -39.04 5.14
CA PRO A 24 0.01 -40.46 5.12
C PRO A 24 -0.44 -41.11 3.80
N ARG A 25 0.39 -42.02 3.28
CA ARG A 25 0.14 -42.82 2.08
C ARG A 25 0.27 -44.31 2.40
N ALA A 26 -0.10 -45.15 1.44
CA ALA A 26 0.06 -46.61 1.56
C ALA A 26 1.53 -47.02 1.73
N LYS A 27 1.76 -48.23 2.26
CA LYS A 27 3.10 -48.82 2.45
C LYS A 27 4.07 -47.94 3.29
N GLY A 28 3.56 -47.30 4.35
CA GLY A 28 4.38 -46.50 5.27
C GLY A 28 4.99 -45.23 4.67
N SER A 29 4.55 -44.82 3.48
CA SER A 29 5.01 -43.60 2.83
C SER A 29 4.19 -42.38 3.28
N GLY A 30 4.72 -41.18 3.08
CA GLY A 30 3.98 -39.96 3.35
C GLY A 30 4.50 -38.79 2.52
N ASP A 31 3.57 -38.00 2.00
CA ASP A 31 3.88 -36.77 1.27
C ASP A 31 3.86 -35.58 2.22
N MET A 32 4.58 -34.51 1.87
CA MET A 32 4.57 -33.28 2.66
C MET A 32 3.58 -32.27 2.07
N ILE A 33 2.52 -31.96 2.82
CA ILE A 33 1.63 -30.84 2.51
C ILE A 33 2.21 -29.57 3.14
N LYS A 34 2.29 -28.50 2.33
CA LYS A 34 2.65 -27.16 2.80
C LYS A 34 1.41 -26.28 2.82
N LYS A 35 0.92 -25.90 4.01
CA LYS A 35 -0.15 -24.91 4.14
C LYS A 35 0.48 -23.51 4.05
N ARG A 36 0.11 -22.75 3.02
CA ARG A 36 0.64 -21.42 2.74
C ARG A 36 -0.20 -20.37 3.47
N THR A 37 0.44 -19.43 4.15
CA THR A 37 -0.18 -18.22 4.66
C THR A 37 0.39 -16.99 3.93
N SER A 38 -0.23 -15.83 4.12
CA SER A 38 0.24 -14.55 3.57
C SER A 38 0.22 -13.46 4.65
N HIS A 39 1.00 -12.41 4.43
CA HIS A 39 0.95 -11.19 5.23
C HIS A 39 0.30 -10.10 4.40
N ILE A 40 -0.78 -9.51 4.92
CA ILE A 40 -1.52 -8.44 4.26
C ILE A 40 -1.12 -7.13 4.93
N VAL A 41 -0.59 -6.19 4.14
CA VAL A 41 -0.19 -4.87 4.63
C VAL A 41 -1.09 -3.82 4.00
N LEU A 42 -1.63 -2.95 4.84
CA LEU A 42 -2.48 -1.83 4.45
C LEU A 42 -1.87 -0.53 4.99
N LYS A 43 -1.63 0.42 4.10
CA LYS A 43 -1.17 1.77 4.45
C LYS A 43 -2.32 2.75 4.30
N LEU A 44 -2.56 3.52 5.37
CA LEU A 44 -3.58 4.56 5.42
C LEU A 44 -2.90 5.92 5.43
N SER A 45 -3.51 6.89 4.76
CA SER A 45 -3.09 8.30 4.75
C SER A 45 -4.29 9.22 4.90
N MET A 46 -4.05 10.47 5.32
CA MET A 46 -5.12 11.45 5.53
C MET A 46 -5.34 12.32 4.31
N ALA A 47 -6.60 12.54 3.94
CA ALA A 47 -6.94 13.40 2.81
C ALA A 47 -6.53 14.87 3.01
N LYS A 48 -6.25 15.29 4.25
CA LYS A 48 -5.84 16.66 4.59
C LYS A 48 -4.39 16.94 4.18
N GLU A 49 -3.51 15.96 4.28
CA GLU A 49 -2.08 16.10 3.94
C GLU A 49 -1.91 16.28 2.42
N ILE A 50 -2.63 15.48 1.60
CA ILE A 50 -2.62 15.64 0.14
C ILE A 50 -3.05 17.05 -0.30
N LYS A 51 -4.03 17.65 0.37
CA LYS A 51 -4.54 18.98 0.01
C LYS A 51 -3.50 20.07 0.27
N GLU A 52 -2.68 19.93 1.30
CA GLU A 52 -1.57 20.85 1.58
C GLU A 52 -0.45 20.67 0.54
N GLU A 53 -0.06 19.44 0.22
CA GLU A 53 0.94 19.13 -0.82
C GLU A 53 0.54 19.70 -2.20
N ILE A 54 -0.71 19.47 -2.63
CA ILE A 54 -1.24 20.01 -3.89
C ILE A 54 -1.24 21.55 -3.87
N LYS A 55 -1.51 22.17 -2.72
CA LYS A 55 -1.49 23.64 -2.57
C LYS A 55 -0.08 24.20 -2.75
N GLU A 56 0.91 23.54 -2.20
CA GLU A 56 2.32 23.92 -2.32
C GLU A 56 2.81 23.80 -3.76
N GLU A 57 2.45 22.72 -4.46
CA GLU A 57 2.75 22.53 -5.89
C GLU A 57 2.08 23.62 -6.77
N ILE A 58 0.82 23.96 -6.51
CA ILE A 58 0.11 25.02 -7.24
C ILE A 58 0.77 26.38 -6.99
N LYS A 59 1.21 26.65 -5.76
CA LYS A 59 1.90 27.89 -5.40
C LYS A 59 3.26 27.99 -6.09
N ALA A 60 4.00 26.89 -6.21
CA ALA A 60 5.26 26.81 -6.94
C ALA A 60 5.05 27.08 -8.44
N LYS A 61 4.08 26.41 -9.10
CA LYS A 61 3.76 26.64 -10.52
C LYS A 61 3.29 28.06 -10.81
N LYS A 62 2.44 28.65 -9.95
CA LYS A 62 2.04 30.06 -10.10
C LYS A 62 3.22 31.01 -10.00
N LYS A 63 4.23 30.69 -9.19
CA LYS A 63 5.45 31.48 -9.05
C LYS A 63 6.32 31.41 -10.31
N GLU A 64 6.47 30.22 -10.91
CA GLU A 64 7.17 30.03 -12.18
C GLU A 64 6.48 30.74 -13.35
N VAL A 65 5.14 30.64 -13.46
CA VAL A 65 4.35 31.33 -14.50
C VAL A 65 4.46 32.85 -14.35
N ASN A 66 4.48 33.37 -13.12
CA ASN A 66 4.67 34.81 -12.87
C ASN A 66 6.08 35.30 -13.20
N ILE A 67 7.10 34.44 -13.10
CA ILE A 67 8.49 34.78 -13.43
C ILE A 67 8.73 34.75 -14.95
N HIS A 68 7.98 33.95 -15.71
CA HIS A 68 8.16 33.78 -17.16
C HIS A 68 7.37 34.75 -18.05
N GLY A 69 6.73 35.78 -17.46
CA GLY A 69 6.18 36.91 -18.21
C GLY A 69 5.00 36.56 -19.11
N THR A 70 3.80 36.54 -18.54
CA THR A 70 2.59 36.81 -19.31
C THR A 70 2.04 38.15 -18.83
N LYS A 71 2.44 39.23 -19.50
CA LYS A 71 1.71 40.49 -19.50
C LYS A 71 0.38 40.23 -20.21
N ILE A 72 -0.73 40.30 -19.46
CA ILE A 72 -1.95 41.09 -19.68
C ILE A 72 -2.60 41.21 -18.30
#